data_AF-A0AA42ZM22-F1
#
_entry.id   AF-A0AA42ZM22-F1
#
_cell.length_a   1.000
_cell.length_b   1.000
_cell.length_c   1.000
_cell.angle_alpha   90.00
_cell.angle_beta   90.00
_cell.angle_gamma   90.00
#
_symmetry.space_group_name_H-M   'P 1'
#
loop_
_entity.id
_entity.type
_entity.pdbx_description
1 polymer ?
#
loop_
_entity_poly.entity_id
_entity_poly.type
_entity_poly.pdbx_seq_one_letter_code
_entity_poly.pdbx_strand_id
1 'polypeptide(L)'
;MLWLVPVAAMAKAEPDSTEIDSTMAAAESAAADNKPAPATEITVADTDNDAGGSITVTWVRSPDDHDGGNVRLYRIMRADEIDGQPGQFSEDSLVGDSPAGRVFYAHNDGNATDGRMYMYKVIAVSLVYDEAGDVHEYTSESVSAGPITSSQQWFHKQRINTLVGMFLLTTFIIFYIFQAKSGKKLFIRKIAGLEAVDEAVGRATEMGRKIFYVPGIGDMDNMQTIAGVTILGRVAELSAEYETYLDVPVCRSMVMVTAREVLKEAYSKVGRPDAYNVDQVHYLTDDQFGYAAGVDGMFVREKPATVFFMGQFFAESLILAETGNSIGAIQIAGTAMPSQLPFFVAACDYTLIGEELFAASAYLSKEPKLLGSLKGQDIGKAVVLGALVLGVLLETLGVWQLSNLFSVID
;
A
#
# COMPACT_ATOMS: atom_id res chain seq x y z
N MET A 1 4.17 -101.88 14.38
CA MET A 1 4.56 -102.47 13.08
C MET A 1 5.23 -101.35 12.29
N LEU A 2 6.54 -101.18 12.49
CA LEU A 2 7.63 -101.65 11.61
C LEU A 2 7.95 -100.66 10.46
N TRP A 3 9.13 -100.01 10.57
CA TRP A 3 10.13 -99.59 9.54
C TRP A 3 9.72 -98.66 8.37
N LEU A 4 10.32 -97.48 8.15
CA LEU A 4 11.70 -97.06 7.74
C LEU A 4 11.99 -97.12 6.22
N VAL A 5 12.77 -96.12 5.77
CA VAL A 5 13.67 -96.00 4.59
C VAL A 5 13.27 -94.95 3.51
N PRO A 6 14.24 -94.17 2.94
CA PRO A 6 14.13 -92.73 2.62
C PRO A 6 14.31 -92.36 1.13
N VAL A 7 14.21 -91.06 0.81
CA VAL A 7 14.55 -90.49 -0.51
C VAL A 7 15.65 -89.43 -0.38
N ALA A 8 16.62 -89.53 -1.28
CA ALA A 8 17.88 -88.80 -1.36
C ALA A 8 17.75 -87.34 -1.82
N ALA A 9 18.81 -86.58 -1.55
CA ALA A 9 19.01 -85.18 -1.91
C ALA A 9 19.16 -84.94 -3.42
N MET A 10 18.65 -83.79 -3.90
CA MET A 10 19.17 -83.09 -5.07
C MET A 10 19.49 -81.64 -4.68
N ALA A 11 20.68 -81.19 -5.08
CA ALA A 11 21.26 -79.90 -4.78
C ALA A 11 20.46 -78.74 -5.41
N LYS A 12 20.32 -77.65 -4.64
CA LYS A 12 19.75 -76.37 -5.10
C LYS A 12 20.92 -75.50 -5.57
N ALA A 13 20.91 -75.08 -6.83
CA ALA A 13 21.94 -74.22 -7.42
C ALA A 13 21.98 -72.85 -6.70
N GLU A 14 23.19 -72.37 -6.40
CA GLU A 14 23.45 -70.98 -6.02
C GLU A 14 23.24 -70.07 -7.24
N PRO A 15 22.63 -68.88 -7.08
CA PRO A 15 22.55 -67.91 -8.16
C PRO A 15 23.93 -67.30 -8.43
N ASP A 16 24.23 -67.13 -9.71
CA ASP A 16 25.48 -66.63 -10.27
C ASP A 16 25.73 -65.18 -9.82
N SER A 17 26.90 -64.91 -9.20
CA SER A 17 27.28 -63.59 -8.68
C SER A 17 27.54 -62.54 -9.77
N THR A 18 27.40 -62.90 -11.05
CA THR A 18 27.68 -62.05 -12.22
C THR A 18 26.47 -61.28 -12.75
N GLU A 19 25.24 -61.71 -12.48
CA GLU A 19 24.01 -61.02 -12.92
C GLU A 19 23.69 -59.76 -12.09
N ILE A 20 24.12 -59.73 -10.82
CA ILE A 20 23.92 -58.57 -9.93
C ILE A 20 24.85 -57.42 -10.31
N ASP A 21 26.09 -57.74 -10.72
CA ASP A 21 27.12 -56.75 -11.07
C ASP A 21 26.84 -56.08 -12.42
N SER A 22 26.26 -56.82 -13.38
CA SER A 22 25.93 -56.32 -14.71
C SER A 22 24.66 -55.46 -14.74
N THR A 23 23.68 -55.73 -13.87
CA THR A 23 22.48 -54.90 -13.70
C THR A 23 22.78 -53.61 -12.95
N MET A 24 23.66 -53.64 -11.94
CA MET A 24 24.17 -52.45 -11.28
C MET A 24 25.01 -51.58 -12.24
N ALA A 25 25.91 -52.18 -13.03
CA ALA A 25 26.71 -51.46 -14.01
C ALA A 25 25.86 -50.81 -15.13
N ALA A 26 24.79 -51.46 -15.57
CA ALA A 26 23.86 -50.91 -16.56
C ALA A 26 23.03 -49.74 -15.99
N ALA A 27 22.60 -49.85 -14.73
CA ALA A 27 21.90 -48.77 -14.02
C ALA A 27 22.81 -47.55 -13.76
N GLU A 28 24.08 -47.79 -13.40
CA GLU A 28 25.09 -46.72 -13.24
C GLU A 28 25.43 -46.05 -14.59
N SER A 29 25.51 -46.82 -15.68
CA SER A 29 25.71 -46.29 -17.04
C SER A 29 24.54 -45.43 -17.53
N ALA A 30 23.29 -45.87 -17.29
CA ALA A 30 22.11 -45.10 -17.66
C ALA A 30 21.93 -43.83 -16.80
N ALA A 31 22.35 -43.88 -15.52
CA ALA A 31 22.38 -42.71 -14.65
C ALA A 31 23.46 -41.70 -15.04
N ALA A 32 24.58 -42.16 -15.62
CA ALA A 32 25.65 -41.29 -16.11
C ALA A 32 25.23 -40.51 -17.38
N ASP A 33 24.49 -41.14 -18.30
CA ASP A 33 24.01 -40.50 -19.53
C ASP A 33 22.90 -39.45 -19.27
N ASN A 34 22.12 -39.62 -18.21
CA ASN A 34 21.01 -38.72 -17.87
C ASN A 34 21.42 -37.53 -16.97
N LYS A 35 22.65 -37.55 -16.46
CA LYS A 35 23.20 -36.49 -15.61
C LYS A 35 23.71 -35.33 -16.47
N PRO A 36 23.20 -34.10 -16.26
CA PRO A 36 23.68 -32.94 -17.01
C PRO A 36 25.11 -32.58 -16.59
N ALA A 37 25.84 -31.90 -17.45
CA ALA A 37 27.06 -31.21 -17.10
C ALA A 37 26.74 -30.02 -16.18
N PRO A 38 27.63 -29.66 -15.24
CA PRO A 38 27.40 -28.55 -14.32
C PRO A 38 27.45 -27.19 -15.03
N ALA A 39 26.76 -26.21 -14.45
CA ALA A 39 26.99 -24.81 -14.77
C ALA A 39 28.40 -24.39 -14.35
N THR A 40 29.03 -23.50 -15.12
CA THR A 40 30.40 -23.04 -14.89
C THR A 40 30.47 -21.52 -14.73
N GLU A 41 31.63 -21.00 -14.30
CA GLU A 41 31.87 -19.55 -14.15
C GLU A 41 30.80 -18.84 -13.30
N ILE A 42 30.47 -19.41 -12.15
CA ILE A 42 29.51 -18.80 -11.22
C ILE A 42 30.13 -17.52 -10.65
N THR A 43 29.45 -16.40 -10.81
CA THR A 43 29.81 -15.14 -10.19
C THR A 43 28.67 -14.65 -9.31
N VAL A 44 29.03 -14.04 -8.18
CA VAL A 44 28.09 -13.49 -7.21
C VAL A 44 28.42 -12.03 -6.95
N ALA A 45 27.40 -11.19 -6.94
CA ALA A 45 27.54 -9.76 -6.65
C ALA A 45 26.37 -9.30 -5.78
N ASP A 46 26.62 -8.30 -4.94
CA ASP A 46 25.55 -7.56 -4.26
C ASP A 46 24.60 -6.97 -5.32
N THR A 47 23.29 -7.01 -5.07
CA THR A 47 22.31 -6.59 -6.08
C THR A 47 22.31 -5.07 -6.20
N ASP A 48 22.49 -4.56 -7.41
CA ASP A 48 22.46 -3.11 -7.64
C ASP A 48 21.04 -2.53 -7.46
N ASN A 49 20.97 -1.33 -6.89
CA ASN A 49 19.75 -0.57 -6.62
C ASN A 49 18.71 -1.38 -5.83
N ASP A 50 19.07 -1.90 -4.67
CA ASP A 50 18.13 -2.58 -3.77
C ASP A 50 18.13 -1.93 -2.38
N ALA A 51 17.31 -2.49 -1.48
CA ALA A 51 17.25 -2.08 -0.07
C ALA A 51 18.13 -2.96 0.83
N GLY A 52 19.10 -3.67 0.25
CA GLY A 52 19.74 -4.83 0.85
C GLY A 52 18.85 -6.07 0.83
N GLY A 53 19.38 -7.14 1.40
CA GLY A 53 18.82 -8.49 1.35
C GLY A 53 18.72 -9.07 -0.06
N SER A 54 19.66 -8.83 -0.97
CA SER A 54 19.64 -9.51 -2.28
C SER A 54 21.04 -9.70 -2.87
N ILE A 55 21.35 -10.92 -3.31
CA ILE A 55 22.56 -11.24 -4.07
C ILE A 55 22.16 -11.67 -5.48
N THR A 56 22.84 -11.12 -6.47
CA THR A 56 22.72 -11.54 -7.87
C THR A 56 23.75 -12.62 -8.17
N VAL A 57 23.26 -13.79 -8.58
CA VAL A 57 24.08 -14.94 -9.01
C VAL A 57 24.01 -15.04 -10.52
N THR A 58 25.14 -15.09 -11.22
CA THR A 58 25.21 -15.33 -12.67
C THR A 58 26.12 -16.50 -13.00
N TRP A 59 25.86 -17.19 -14.10
CA TRP A 59 26.62 -18.38 -14.51
C TRP A 59 26.66 -18.56 -16.02
N VAL A 60 27.64 -19.32 -16.49
CA VAL A 60 27.65 -19.87 -17.84
C VAL A 60 26.81 -21.15 -17.85
N ARG A 61 25.92 -21.25 -18.85
CA ARG A 61 25.00 -22.39 -19.00
C ARG A 61 25.77 -23.71 -19.11
N SER A 62 25.16 -24.77 -18.61
CA SER A 62 25.61 -26.13 -18.90
C SER A 62 25.68 -26.35 -20.42
N PRO A 63 26.69 -27.06 -20.94
CA PRO A 63 26.72 -27.51 -22.32
C PRO A 63 25.47 -28.28 -22.76
N ASP A 64 24.74 -28.89 -21.83
CA ASP A 64 23.52 -29.67 -22.09
C ASP A 64 22.22 -28.82 -22.01
N ASP A 65 22.35 -27.50 -21.87
CA ASP A 65 21.25 -26.53 -21.91
C ASP A 65 21.15 -25.88 -23.31
N HIS A 66 20.58 -26.64 -24.24
CA HIS A 66 20.28 -26.24 -25.60
C HIS A 66 18.95 -26.86 -26.07
N ASP A 67 18.48 -26.49 -27.26
CA ASP A 67 17.30 -27.11 -27.87
C ASP A 67 17.51 -28.63 -28.03
N GLY A 68 16.70 -29.43 -27.33
CA GLY A 68 16.84 -30.89 -27.28
C GLY A 68 17.82 -31.43 -26.21
N GLY A 69 18.42 -30.55 -25.41
CA GLY A 69 19.24 -30.90 -24.25
C GLY A 69 18.43 -31.41 -23.05
N ASN A 70 19.12 -31.90 -22.02
CA ASN A 70 18.50 -32.57 -20.87
C ASN A 70 18.31 -31.65 -19.64
N VAL A 71 18.87 -30.43 -19.64
CA VAL A 71 18.68 -29.46 -18.55
C VAL A 71 17.27 -28.86 -18.59
N ARG A 72 16.59 -28.87 -17.44
CA ARG A 72 15.24 -28.32 -17.27
C ARG A 72 15.23 -27.04 -16.46
N LEU A 73 16.06 -26.97 -15.43
CA LEU A 73 16.21 -25.81 -14.57
C LEU A 73 17.61 -25.77 -13.93
N TYR A 74 17.95 -24.61 -13.40
CA TYR A 74 19.06 -24.40 -12.49
C TYR A 74 18.51 -24.11 -11.10
N ARG A 75 19.00 -24.84 -10.10
CA ARG A 75 18.65 -24.67 -8.69
C ARG A 75 19.75 -23.91 -7.97
N ILE A 76 19.41 -22.80 -7.33
CA ILE A 76 20.36 -21.91 -6.65
C ILE A 76 20.35 -22.22 -5.15
N MET A 77 21.50 -22.57 -4.60
CA MET A 77 21.68 -22.91 -3.19
C MET A 77 22.60 -21.90 -2.51
N ARG A 78 22.35 -21.61 -1.23
CA ARG A 78 23.12 -20.67 -0.40
C ARG A 78 23.50 -21.27 0.94
N ALA A 79 24.77 -21.21 1.30
CA ALA A 79 25.27 -21.58 2.62
C ALA A 79 25.94 -20.38 3.30
N ASP A 80 25.91 -20.36 4.64
CA ASP A 80 26.75 -19.45 5.42
C ASP A 80 28.23 -19.78 5.18
N GLU A 81 29.07 -18.75 5.16
CA GLU A 81 30.53 -18.94 5.15
C GLU A 81 31.04 -19.31 6.54
N ILE A 82 31.95 -20.29 6.58
CA ILE A 82 32.62 -20.77 7.81
C ILE A 82 34.11 -20.91 7.48
N ASP A 83 34.96 -20.08 8.10
CA ASP A 83 36.43 -20.14 7.99
C ASP A 83 36.96 -20.15 6.53
N GLY A 84 36.34 -19.37 5.64
CA GLY A 84 36.69 -19.23 4.23
C GLY A 84 36.15 -20.34 3.33
N GLN A 85 35.33 -21.24 3.87
CA GLN A 85 34.73 -22.38 3.16
C GLN A 85 33.20 -22.30 3.19
N PRO A 86 32.50 -22.90 2.20
CA PRO A 86 31.06 -23.03 2.29
C PRO A 86 30.66 -23.92 3.47
N GLY A 87 29.69 -23.46 4.26
CA GLY A 87 28.96 -24.31 5.19
C GLY A 87 28.17 -25.42 4.47
N GLN A 88 27.35 -26.15 5.23
CA GLN A 88 26.57 -27.25 4.66
C GLN A 88 25.43 -26.71 3.77
N PHE A 89 25.42 -27.11 2.51
CA PHE A 89 24.26 -26.93 1.62
C PHE A 89 23.24 -28.06 1.90
N SER A 90 22.11 -27.74 2.51
CA SER A 90 20.98 -28.66 2.74
C SER A 90 19.75 -28.26 1.92
N GLU A 91 18.65 -29.01 1.97
CA GLU A 91 17.39 -28.61 1.31
C GLU A 91 16.87 -27.25 1.80
N ASP A 92 17.10 -26.90 3.07
CA ASP A 92 16.75 -25.60 3.65
C ASP A 92 17.61 -24.43 3.11
N SER A 93 18.70 -24.74 2.40
CA SER A 93 19.59 -23.78 1.74
C SER A 93 19.10 -23.36 0.35
N LEU A 94 17.93 -23.82 -0.10
CA LEU A 94 17.37 -23.47 -1.39
C LEU A 94 16.95 -21.98 -1.42
N VAL A 95 17.52 -21.25 -2.37
CA VAL A 95 17.14 -19.84 -2.64
C VAL A 95 16.04 -19.78 -3.70
N GLY A 96 16.08 -20.67 -4.69
CA GLY A 96 15.05 -20.84 -5.69
C GLY A 96 15.54 -21.48 -6.97
N ASP A 97 14.62 -21.63 -7.93
CA ASP A 97 14.87 -22.25 -9.22
C ASP A 97 14.78 -21.23 -10.36
N SER A 98 15.65 -21.40 -11.35
CA SER A 98 15.71 -20.61 -12.58
C SER A 98 15.49 -21.52 -13.79
N PRO A 99 14.56 -21.20 -14.71
CA PRO A 99 14.33 -22.03 -15.89
C PRO A 99 15.59 -22.22 -16.75
N ALA A 100 15.66 -23.34 -17.49
CA ALA A 100 16.67 -23.55 -18.53
C ALA A 100 16.73 -22.37 -19.51
N GLY A 101 17.92 -22.06 -20.00
CA GLY A 101 18.17 -20.89 -20.84
C GLY A 101 18.32 -19.55 -20.09
N ARG A 102 18.09 -19.46 -18.78
CA ARG A 102 18.41 -18.25 -17.99
C ARG A 102 19.80 -18.39 -17.36
N VAL A 103 20.57 -17.31 -17.36
CA VAL A 103 21.99 -17.26 -16.91
C VAL A 103 22.21 -16.39 -15.66
N PHE A 104 21.13 -15.91 -15.07
CA PHE A 104 21.18 -15.09 -13.88
C PHE A 104 19.97 -15.35 -13.00
N TYR A 105 20.19 -15.24 -11.70
CA TYR A 105 19.16 -15.23 -10.68
C TYR A 105 19.40 -14.01 -9.80
N ALA A 106 18.53 -13.04 -9.97
CA ALA A 106 18.36 -11.90 -9.08
C ALA A 106 16.87 -11.89 -8.75
N HIS A 107 16.49 -11.32 -7.61
CA HIS A 107 15.10 -11.01 -7.27
C HIS A 107 14.30 -12.01 -6.42
N ASN A 108 14.95 -12.87 -5.64
CA ASN A 108 14.20 -13.58 -4.59
C ASN A 108 15.01 -14.05 -3.38
N ASP A 109 16.19 -13.46 -3.13
CA ASP A 109 16.85 -13.71 -1.85
C ASP A 109 16.51 -12.65 -0.80
N GLY A 110 15.26 -12.17 -0.71
CA GLY A 110 14.82 -11.30 0.39
C GLY A 110 15.02 -11.87 1.82
N ASN A 111 15.69 -13.03 1.91
CA ASN A 111 16.14 -13.73 3.11
C ASN A 111 17.66 -13.62 3.35
N ALA A 112 18.44 -12.97 2.49
CA ALA A 112 19.84 -12.64 2.79
C ALA A 112 19.86 -11.64 3.93
N THR A 113 20.59 -11.97 4.99
CA THR A 113 20.81 -11.00 6.07
C THR A 113 21.98 -10.10 5.68
N ASP A 114 21.74 -8.80 5.64
CA ASP A 114 22.80 -7.82 5.35
C ASP A 114 24.01 -8.00 6.28
N GLY A 115 25.20 -7.90 5.69
CA GLY A 115 26.47 -8.07 6.42
C GLY A 115 26.83 -9.52 6.80
N ARG A 116 25.99 -10.52 6.50
CA ARG A 116 26.39 -11.93 6.59
C ARG A 116 27.05 -12.40 5.30
N MET A 117 28.12 -13.19 5.45
CA MET A 117 28.85 -13.76 4.32
C MET A 117 28.21 -15.06 3.88
N TYR A 118 27.90 -15.13 2.59
CA TYR A 118 27.29 -16.28 1.96
C TYR A 118 28.16 -16.84 0.84
N MET A 119 28.03 -18.14 0.63
CA MET A 119 28.57 -18.88 -0.52
C MET A 119 27.39 -19.45 -1.31
N TYR A 120 27.47 -19.36 -2.63
CA TYR A 120 26.43 -19.86 -3.54
C TYR A 120 26.94 -20.99 -4.40
N LYS A 121 26.04 -21.90 -4.77
CA LYS A 121 26.28 -22.88 -5.83
C LYS A 121 25.04 -22.99 -6.72
N VAL A 122 25.26 -23.34 -7.98
CA VAL A 122 24.22 -23.54 -8.98
C VAL A 122 24.21 -25.01 -9.36
N ILE A 123 23.06 -25.66 -9.21
CA ILE A 123 22.87 -27.07 -9.55
C ILE A 123 22.10 -27.13 -10.87
N ALA A 124 22.68 -27.72 -11.91
CA ALA A 124 21.93 -28.03 -13.12
C ALA A 124 21.09 -29.28 -12.88
N VAL A 125 19.81 -29.22 -13.24
CA VAL A 125 18.83 -30.27 -12.96
C VAL A 125 18.23 -30.79 -14.26
N SER A 126 18.31 -32.11 -14.45
CA SER A 126 17.65 -32.87 -15.50
C SER A 126 16.49 -33.67 -14.89
N LEU A 127 15.36 -33.71 -15.59
CA LEU A 127 14.18 -34.49 -15.20
C LEU A 127 13.91 -35.51 -16.28
N VAL A 128 13.99 -36.80 -15.92
CA VAL A 128 13.72 -37.93 -16.80
C VAL A 128 12.47 -38.64 -16.31
N TYR A 129 11.53 -38.88 -17.22
CA TYR A 129 10.31 -39.62 -16.94
C TYR A 129 10.54 -41.08 -17.30
N ASP A 130 10.25 -41.99 -16.39
CA ASP A 130 10.27 -43.42 -16.70
C ASP A 130 9.01 -43.84 -17.48
N GLU A 131 8.96 -45.11 -17.91
CA GLU A 131 7.82 -45.67 -18.65
C GLU A 131 6.52 -45.74 -17.80
N ALA A 132 6.62 -45.64 -16.47
CA ALA A 132 5.49 -45.59 -15.54
C ALA A 132 4.99 -44.15 -15.26
N GLY A 133 5.74 -43.14 -15.70
CA GLY A 133 5.45 -41.71 -15.48
C GLY A 133 6.07 -41.13 -14.21
N ASP A 134 6.91 -41.89 -13.50
CA ASP A 134 7.66 -41.41 -12.34
C ASP A 134 8.83 -40.51 -12.78
N VAL A 135 9.12 -39.47 -11.98
CA VAL A 135 10.14 -38.47 -12.29
C VAL A 135 11.44 -38.79 -11.55
N HIS A 136 12.51 -38.98 -12.31
CA HIS A 136 13.86 -39.11 -11.80
C HIS A 136 14.63 -37.81 -12.01
N GLU A 137 15.11 -37.23 -10.91
CA GLU A 137 15.92 -36.01 -10.91
C GLU A 137 17.41 -36.38 -10.94
N TYR A 138 18.13 -35.89 -11.95
CA TYR A 138 19.59 -36.00 -12.04
C TYR A 138 20.20 -34.61 -11.92
N THR A 139 21.18 -34.48 -11.03
CA THR A 139 21.75 -33.18 -10.68
C THR A 139 23.27 -33.15 -10.82
N SER A 140 23.79 -31.98 -11.20
CA SER A 140 25.22 -31.69 -11.21
C SER A 140 25.50 -30.36 -10.56
N GLU A 141 26.38 -30.36 -9.57
CA GLU A 141 26.70 -29.17 -8.79
C GLU A 141 27.87 -28.38 -9.42
N SER A 142 27.74 -27.06 -9.44
CA SER A 142 28.86 -26.16 -9.77
C SER A 142 29.88 -26.07 -8.64
N VAL A 143 31.05 -25.51 -8.96
CA VAL A 143 31.94 -24.96 -7.93
C VAL A 143 31.22 -23.83 -7.18
N SER A 144 31.44 -23.73 -5.87
CA SER A 144 30.86 -22.66 -5.05
C SER A 144 31.52 -21.30 -5.34
N ALA A 145 30.74 -20.22 -5.31
CA ALA A 145 31.18 -18.85 -5.50
C ALA A 145 30.87 -17.99 -4.27
N GLY A 146 31.82 -17.14 -3.87
CA GLY A 146 31.77 -16.31 -2.67
C GLY A 146 33.15 -16.20 -2.00
N PRO A 147 33.24 -15.64 -0.78
CA PRO A 147 32.13 -15.10 0.00
C PRO A 147 31.61 -13.78 -0.55
N ILE A 148 30.31 -13.54 -0.39
CA ILE A 148 29.66 -12.26 -0.72
C ILE A 148 28.73 -11.84 0.40
N THR A 149 28.58 -10.53 0.60
CA THR A 149 27.66 -9.93 1.57
C THR A 149 26.68 -9.03 0.84
N SER A 150 25.42 -9.06 1.26
CA SER A 150 24.43 -8.08 0.83
C SER A 150 24.62 -6.78 1.62
N SER A 151 24.39 -5.63 0.97
CA SER A 151 24.45 -4.32 1.62
C SER A 151 23.34 -3.37 1.17
N GLN A 152 22.84 -2.57 2.11
CA GLN A 152 21.81 -1.57 1.79
C GLN A 152 22.41 -0.41 1.00
N GLN A 153 21.81 -0.11 -0.14
CA GLN A 153 22.22 1.03 -0.94
C GLN A 153 21.45 2.30 -0.53
N TRP A 154 22.18 3.39 -0.33
CA TRP A 154 21.58 4.69 0.03
C TRP A 154 20.68 5.26 -1.08
N PHE A 155 20.87 4.85 -2.33
CA PHE A 155 20.23 5.46 -3.48
C PHE A 155 19.84 4.47 -4.57
N HIS A 156 18.53 4.41 -4.85
CA HIS A 156 17.95 3.58 -5.90
C HIS A 156 17.84 4.39 -7.20
N LYS A 157 18.76 4.19 -8.15
CA LYS A 157 18.87 5.01 -9.39
C LYS A 157 17.61 4.94 -10.26
N GLN A 158 16.86 3.84 -10.24
CA GLN A 158 15.62 3.73 -11.01
C GLN A 158 14.50 4.64 -10.48
N ARG A 159 14.64 5.20 -9.26
CA ARG A 159 13.66 6.13 -8.63
C ARG A 159 14.08 7.60 -8.74
N ILE A 160 15.07 7.93 -9.58
CA ILE A 160 15.50 9.33 -9.83
C ILE A 160 14.34 10.19 -10.33
N ASN A 161 13.47 9.63 -11.19
CA ASN A 161 12.24 10.27 -11.66
C ASN A 161 11.34 10.75 -10.50
N THR A 162 11.11 9.89 -9.50
CA THR A 162 10.33 10.19 -8.30
C THR A 162 11.00 11.28 -7.45
N LEU A 163 12.32 11.22 -7.30
CA LEU A 163 13.08 12.24 -6.58
C LEU A 163 12.96 13.62 -7.23
N VAL A 164 13.11 13.69 -8.56
CA VAL A 164 12.96 14.93 -9.33
C VAL A 164 11.54 15.47 -9.21
N GLY A 165 10.52 14.60 -9.34
CA GLY A 165 9.11 14.97 -9.14
C GLY A 165 8.84 15.53 -7.75
N MET A 166 9.36 14.89 -6.70
CA MET A 166 9.24 15.35 -5.32
C MET A 166 9.91 16.71 -5.11
N PHE A 167 11.11 16.90 -5.64
CA PHE A 167 11.83 18.17 -5.55
C PHE A 167 11.09 19.31 -6.26
N LEU A 168 10.58 19.06 -7.46
CA LEU A 168 9.77 20.02 -8.22
C LEU A 168 8.50 20.41 -7.47
N LEU A 169 7.75 19.43 -6.96
CA LEU A 169 6.52 19.70 -6.19
C LEU A 169 6.82 20.51 -4.92
N THR A 170 7.87 20.14 -4.18
CA THR A 170 8.31 20.86 -2.98
C THR A 170 8.69 22.31 -3.31
N THR A 171 9.41 22.51 -4.41
CA THR A 171 9.80 23.85 -4.89
C THR A 171 8.58 24.69 -5.25
N PHE A 172 7.58 24.11 -5.93
CA PHE A 172 6.34 24.81 -6.22
C PHE A 172 5.58 25.22 -4.95
N ILE A 173 5.43 24.30 -3.99
CA ILE A 173 4.77 24.58 -2.71
C ILE A 173 5.46 25.73 -1.99
N ILE A 174 6.78 25.66 -1.83
CA ILE A 174 7.57 26.70 -1.15
C ILE A 174 7.46 28.04 -1.88
N PHE A 175 7.56 28.04 -3.21
CA PHE A 175 7.43 29.24 -4.05
C PHE A 175 6.07 29.93 -3.84
N TYR A 176 4.97 29.18 -3.87
CA TYR A 176 3.64 29.76 -3.67
C TYR A 176 3.37 30.18 -2.23
N ILE A 177 3.95 29.51 -1.22
CA ILE A 177 3.93 29.97 0.17
C ILE A 177 4.62 31.35 0.29
N PHE A 178 5.80 31.52 -0.31
CA PHE A 178 6.49 32.82 -0.29
C PHE A 178 5.72 33.90 -1.04
N GLN A 179 5.12 33.58 -2.19
CA GLN A 179 4.24 34.52 -2.89
C GLN A 179 3.01 34.92 -2.05
N ALA A 180 2.35 33.96 -1.39
CA ALA A 180 1.21 34.27 -0.53
C ALA A 180 1.59 35.19 0.62
N LYS A 181 2.74 34.90 1.27
CA LYS A 181 3.28 35.72 2.35
C LYS A 181 3.67 37.14 1.91
N SER A 182 4.03 37.33 0.64
CA SER A 182 4.36 38.65 0.07
C SER A 182 3.13 39.57 -0.13
N GLY A 183 1.92 39.10 0.21
CA GLY A 183 0.67 39.86 0.09
C GLY A 183 0.03 39.80 -1.30
N LYS A 184 0.58 39.01 -2.23
CA LYS A 184 -0.07 38.75 -3.51
C LYS A 184 -1.32 37.90 -3.30
N LYS A 185 -2.44 38.37 -3.83
CA LYS A 185 -3.71 37.64 -3.81
C LYS A 185 -3.59 36.43 -4.75
N LEU A 186 -3.47 35.23 -4.17
CA LEU A 186 -3.52 33.99 -4.92
C LEU A 186 -4.97 33.68 -5.27
N PHE A 187 -5.24 33.40 -6.54
CA PHE A 187 -6.55 32.92 -6.96
C PHE A 187 -6.72 31.46 -6.54
N ILE A 188 -7.74 31.21 -5.71
CA ILE A 188 -8.19 29.89 -5.28
C ILE A 188 -9.63 29.72 -5.78
N ARG A 189 -9.93 28.55 -6.35
CA ARG A 189 -11.27 28.22 -6.83
C ARG A 189 -12.24 28.29 -5.65
N LYS A 190 -13.38 28.94 -5.86
CA LYS A 190 -14.48 28.97 -4.89
C LYS A 190 -15.06 27.57 -4.72
N ILE A 191 -15.27 27.16 -3.48
CA ILE A 191 -15.88 25.86 -3.15
C ILE A 191 -17.29 26.16 -2.64
N ALA A 192 -18.31 25.73 -3.40
CA ALA A 192 -19.70 26.09 -3.15
C ALA A 192 -20.15 25.75 -1.72
N GLY A 193 -19.82 24.55 -1.24
CA GLY A 193 -20.15 24.14 0.14
C GLY A 193 -19.51 24.99 1.23
N LEU A 194 -18.38 25.66 0.96
CA LEU A 194 -17.75 26.57 1.92
C LEU A 194 -18.36 27.98 1.87
N GLU A 195 -18.82 28.43 0.70
CA GLU A 195 -19.55 29.70 0.58
C GLU A 195 -20.94 29.62 1.22
N ALA A 196 -21.55 28.43 1.22
CA ALA A 196 -22.84 28.17 1.84
C ALA A 196 -22.81 28.13 3.38
N VAL A 197 -21.63 28.08 4.02
CA VAL A 197 -21.52 28.00 5.49
C VAL A 197 -22.13 29.22 6.16
N ASP A 198 -21.76 30.44 5.71
CA ASP A 198 -22.25 31.68 6.31
C ASP A 198 -23.78 31.80 6.13
N GLU A 199 -24.32 31.43 4.97
CA GLU A 199 -25.76 31.41 4.67
C GLU A 199 -26.49 30.38 5.54
N ALA A 200 -25.94 29.17 5.66
CA ALA A 200 -26.57 28.08 6.41
C ALA A 200 -26.61 28.35 7.91
N VAL A 201 -25.57 29.00 8.47
CA VAL A 201 -25.58 29.47 9.86
C VAL A 201 -26.59 30.61 10.02
N GLY A 202 -26.56 31.63 9.15
CA GLY A 202 -27.48 32.77 9.21
C GLY A 202 -28.95 32.36 9.12
N ARG A 203 -29.29 31.41 8.24
CA ARG A 203 -30.65 30.84 8.15
C ARG A 203 -31.05 30.14 9.45
N ALA A 204 -30.15 29.40 10.08
CA ALA A 204 -30.45 28.74 11.35
C ALA A 204 -30.76 29.77 12.45
N THR A 205 -30.00 30.87 12.48
CA THR A 205 -30.25 32.03 13.36
C THR A 205 -31.62 32.65 13.08
N GLU A 206 -31.94 32.98 11.83
CA GLU A 206 -33.21 33.61 11.44
C GLU A 206 -34.42 32.75 11.77
N MET A 207 -34.28 31.42 11.67
CA MET A 207 -35.34 30.48 12.00
C MET A 207 -35.43 30.15 13.49
N GLY A 208 -34.46 30.56 14.31
CA GLY A 208 -34.38 30.20 15.72
C GLY A 208 -34.25 28.70 15.97
N ARG A 209 -33.61 27.96 15.04
CA ARG A 209 -33.44 26.50 15.10
C ARG A 209 -31.97 26.13 15.24
N LYS A 210 -31.72 24.96 15.82
CA LYS A 210 -30.36 24.45 16.05
C LYS A 210 -29.60 24.19 14.75
N ILE A 211 -28.27 24.22 14.87
CA ILE A 211 -27.32 23.68 13.90
C ILE A 211 -26.80 22.35 14.46
N PHE A 212 -26.77 21.30 13.64
CA PHE A 212 -26.07 20.07 13.98
C PHE A 212 -24.75 19.98 13.22
N TYR A 213 -23.71 19.50 13.90
CA TYR A 213 -22.42 19.19 13.30
C TYR A 213 -22.02 17.76 13.63
N VAL A 214 -21.88 16.93 12.60
CA VAL A 214 -21.62 15.50 12.71
C VAL A 214 -20.22 15.24 12.13
N PRO A 215 -19.21 14.90 12.95
CA PRO A 215 -17.83 14.73 12.49
C PRO A 215 -17.53 13.34 11.88
N GLY A 216 -18.55 12.49 11.72
CA GLY A 216 -18.40 11.11 11.25
C GLY A 216 -17.98 10.13 12.35
N ILE A 217 -17.52 8.94 11.93
CA ILE A 217 -17.22 7.81 12.83
C ILE A 217 -15.72 7.51 12.98
N GLY A 218 -14.87 8.21 12.22
CA GLY A 218 -13.41 8.09 12.32
C GLY A 218 -12.88 8.72 13.60
N ASP A 219 -11.76 8.22 14.11
CA ASP A 219 -11.08 8.78 15.28
C ASP A 219 -10.03 9.83 14.86
N MET A 220 -9.33 10.42 15.84
CA MET A 220 -8.32 11.47 15.65
C MET A 220 -7.03 10.97 14.98
N ASP A 221 -6.89 9.67 14.74
CA ASP A 221 -5.84 9.09 13.88
C ASP A 221 -6.16 9.23 12.39
N ASN A 222 -7.41 9.54 12.03
CA ASN A 222 -7.83 9.75 10.67
C ASN A 222 -7.70 11.21 10.23
N MET A 223 -7.04 11.44 9.10
CA MET A 223 -6.85 12.79 8.55
C MET A 223 -8.16 13.52 8.22
N GLN A 224 -9.23 12.81 7.83
CA GLN A 224 -10.53 13.42 7.52
C GLN A 224 -11.21 13.94 8.79
N THR A 225 -11.13 13.18 9.88
CA THR A 225 -11.66 13.60 11.18
C THR A 225 -10.95 14.85 11.68
N ILE A 226 -9.61 14.90 11.57
CA ILE A 226 -8.82 16.09 11.92
C ILE A 226 -9.27 17.31 11.08
N ALA A 227 -9.48 17.12 9.78
CA ALA A 227 -9.97 18.17 8.90
C ALA A 227 -11.39 18.63 9.28
N GLY A 228 -12.29 17.68 9.58
CA GLY A 228 -13.63 17.95 10.11
C GLY A 228 -13.58 18.79 11.37
N VAL A 229 -12.88 18.34 12.41
CA VAL A 229 -12.74 19.08 13.67
C VAL A 229 -12.12 20.48 13.46
N THR A 230 -11.25 20.66 12.46
CA THR A 230 -10.74 21.99 12.11
C THR A 230 -11.83 22.90 11.51
N ILE A 231 -12.70 22.36 10.64
CA ILE A 231 -13.86 23.08 10.08
C ILE A 231 -14.87 23.41 11.17
N LEU A 232 -15.08 22.51 12.14
CA LEU A 232 -15.95 22.72 13.29
C LEU A 232 -15.59 24.01 14.04
N GLY A 233 -14.30 24.31 14.21
CA GLY A 233 -13.86 25.55 14.84
C GLY A 233 -14.43 26.80 14.17
N ARG A 234 -14.45 26.85 12.83
CA ARG A 234 -15.04 27.98 12.09
C ARG A 234 -16.57 28.04 12.22
N VAL A 235 -17.24 26.89 12.16
CA VAL A 235 -18.69 26.83 12.35
C VAL A 235 -19.06 27.25 13.78
N ALA A 236 -18.26 26.88 14.78
CA ALA A 236 -18.44 27.28 16.17
C ALA A 236 -18.23 28.78 16.38
N GLU A 237 -17.21 29.39 15.75
CA GLU A 237 -17.02 30.85 15.77
C GLU A 237 -18.26 31.58 15.25
N LEU A 238 -18.76 31.18 14.07
CA LEU A 238 -19.95 31.78 13.45
C LEU A 238 -21.21 31.54 14.27
N SER A 239 -21.40 30.33 14.79
CA SER A 239 -22.55 29.99 15.64
C SER A 239 -22.56 30.82 16.93
N ALA A 240 -21.39 31.05 17.53
CA ALA A 240 -21.25 31.90 18.72
C ALA A 240 -21.48 33.39 18.40
N GLU A 241 -20.99 33.88 17.25
CA GLU A 241 -21.19 35.26 16.79
C GLU A 241 -22.68 35.56 16.54
N TYR A 242 -23.40 34.61 15.93
CA TYR A 242 -24.83 34.72 15.64
C TYR A 242 -25.74 34.16 16.73
N GLU A 243 -25.20 33.81 17.91
CA GLU A 243 -25.97 33.28 19.05
C GLU A 243 -26.86 32.07 18.71
N THR A 244 -26.42 31.22 17.79
CA THR A 244 -27.14 30.03 17.34
C THR A 244 -26.62 28.78 18.04
N TYR A 245 -27.53 27.97 18.56
CA TYR A 245 -27.14 26.76 19.29
C TYR A 245 -26.57 25.70 18.34
N LEU A 246 -25.30 25.36 18.56
CA LEU A 246 -24.56 24.32 17.85
C LEU A 246 -24.54 23.03 18.68
N ASP A 247 -25.03 21.95 18.08
CA ASP A 247 -25.10 20.62 18.68
C ASP A 247 -24.16 19.64 17.94
N VAL A 248 -23.29 18.94 18.67
CA VAL A 248 -22.18 18.15 18.12
C VAL A 248 -22.20 16.74 18.71
N PRO A 249 -23.10 15.86 18.24
CA PRO A 249 -23.09 14.46 18.64
C PRO A 249 -21.89 13.74 18.02
N VAL A 250 -21.12 12.99 18.82
CA VAL A 250 -19.91 12.29 18.33
C VAL A 250 -19.91 10.79 18.65
N CYS A 251 -19.24 10.02 17.79
CA CYS A 251 -19.10 8.56 17.89
C CYS A 251 -17.79 8.12 18.57
N ARG A 252 -16.82 9.02 18.76
CA ARG A 252 -15.50 8.72 19.32
C ARG A 252 -15.16 9.63 20.50
N SER A 253 -14.60 9.05 21.56
CA SER A 253 -14.31 9.80 22.79
C SER A 253 -13.17 10.80 22.63
N MET A 254 -12.14 10.49 21.85
CA MET A 254 -11.05 11.46 21.59
C MET A 254 -11.55 12.63 20.75
N VAL A 255 -12.40 12.36 19.75
CA VAL A 255 -13.09 13.41 18.97
C VAL A 255 -13.94 14.29 19.89
N MET A 256 -14.65 13.73 20.88
CA MET A 256 -15.39 14.52 21.88
C MET A 256 -14.49 15.50 22.62
N VAL A 257 -13.35 15.03 23.14
CA VAL A 257 -12.42 15.85 23.92
C VAL A 257 -11.84 16.95 23.05
N THR A 258 -11.40 16.62 21.84
CA THR A 258 -10.84 17.63 20.91
C THR A 258 -11.89 18.63 20.45
N ALA A 259 -13.09 18.19 20.08
CA ALA A 259 -14.17 19.07 19.65
C ALA A 259 -14.60 20.04 20.78
N ARG A 260 -14.65 19.59 22.04
CA ARG A 260 -14.91 20.48 23.19
C ARG A 260 -13.88 21.59 23.31
N GLU A 261 -12.59 21.26 23.18
CA GLU A 261 -11.53 22.26 23.24
C GLU A 261 -11.61 23.25 22.08
N VAL A 262 -11.86 22.75 20.86
CA VAL A 262 -12.05 23.59 19.67
C VAL A 262 -13.25 24.53 19.83
N LEU A 263 -14.39 24.06 20.34
CA LEU A 263 -15.54 24.92 20.60
C LEU A 263 -15.21 25.97 21.66
N LYS A 264 -14.57 25.58 22.75
CA LYS A 264 -14.20 26.50 23.83
C LYS A 264 -13.25 27.61 23.33
N GLU A 265 -12.26 27.25 22.50
CA GLU A 265 -11.35 28.21 21.88
C GLU A 265 -12.10 29.14 20.92
N ALA A 266 -12.95 28.59 20.05
CA ALA A 266 -13.75 29.36 19.10
C ALA A 266 -14.66 30.40 19.80
N TYR A 267 -15.39 29.99 20.84
CA TYR A 267 -16.24 30.88 21.62
C TYR A 267 -15.43 31.96 22.36
N SER A 268 -14.27 31.59 22.91
CA SER A 268 -13.37 32.54 23.58
C SER A 268 -12.83 33.59 22.59
N LYS A 269 -12.48 33.16 21.37
CA LYS A 269 -11.91 34.01 20.33
C LYS A 269 -12.89 35.09 19.84
N VAL A 270 -14.18 34.80 19.81
CA VAL A 270 -15.23 35.80 19.48
C VAL A 270 -15.72 36.59 20.70
N GLY A 271 -15.12 36.39 21.88
CA GLY A 271 -15.45 37.13 23.10
C GLY A 271 -16.74 36.67 23.78
N ARG A 272 -17.20 35.43 23.52
CA ARG A 272 -18.41 34.82 24.12
C ARG A 272 -18.13 33.54 24.91
N PRO A 273 -17.14 33.52 25.83
CA PRO A 273 -16.86 32.33 26.64
C PRO A 273 -18.02 31.96 27.58
N ASP A 274 -18.91 32.91 27.90
CA ASP A 274 -20.12 32.74 28.70
C ASP A 274 -21.20 31.92 27.98
N ALA A 275 -21.21 31.93 26.65
CA ALA A 275 -22.17 31.17 25.84
C ALA A 275 -21.71 29.73 25.58
N TYR A 276 -20.46 29.38 25.88
CA TYR A 276 -19.94 28.04 25.70
C TYR A 276 -20.57 27.07 26.72
N ASN A 277 -21.12 25.97 26.22
CA ASN A 277 -21.61 24.88 27.06
C ASN A 277 -20.90 23.56 26.67
N VAL A 278 -20.32 22.89 27.66
CA VAL A 278 -19.59 21.63 27.48
C VAL A 278 -20.47 20.49 26.93
N ASP A 279 -21.77 20.54 27.18
CA ASP A 279 -22.74 19.55 26.73
C ASP A 279 -23.11 19.70 25.25
N GLN A 280 -22.72 20.80 24.59
CA GLN A 280 -22.88 20.96 23.14
C GLN A 280 -22.14 19.88 22.36
N VAL A 281 -21.07 19.33 22.93
CA VAL A 281 -20.37 18.17 22.36
C VAL A 281 -20.60 16.99 23.30
N HIS A 282 -21.24 15.95 22.79
CA HIS A 282 -21.60 14.80 23.60
C HIS A 282 -21.41 13.49 22.85
N TYR A 283 -20.89 12.50 23.57
CA TYR A 283 -20.68 11.16 23.05
C TYR A 283 -21.99 10.35 23.11
N LEU A 284 -22.31 9.64 22.03
CA LEU A 284 -23.49 8.76 21.99
C LEU A 284 -23.10 7.30 22.17
N THR A 285 -22.37 6.74 21.21
CA THR A 285 -21.94 5.34 21.16
C THR A 285 -20.87 5.17 20.08
N ASP A 286 -20.04 4.16 20.21
CA ASP A 286 -19.02 3.73 19.24
C ASP A 286 -19.57 2.75 18.19
N ASP A 287 -20.78 2.24 18.39
CA ASP A 287 -21.49 1.42 17.41
C ASP A 287 -22.01 2.29 16.26
N GLN A 288 -21.63 1.96 15.02
CA GLN A 288 -21.90 2.77 13.83
C GLN A 288 -23.41 3.03 13.62
N PHE A 289 -24.23 1.99 13.70
CA PHE A 289 -25.68 2.12 13.44
C PHE A 289 -26.43 2.62 14.67
N GLY A 290 -25.96 2.31 15.87
CA GLY A 290 -26.42 2.94 17.11
C GLY A 290 -26.19 4.45 17.10
N TYR A 291 -25.04 4.90 16.60
CA TYR A 291 -24.72 6.32 16.43
C TYR A 291 -25.67 6.97 15.42
N ALA A 292 -25.82 6.35 14.23
CA ALA A 292 -26.73 6.85 13.20
C ALA A 292 -28.17 6.97 13.70
N ALA A 293 -28.71 5.91 14.33
CA ALA A 293 -30.06 5.91 14.89
C ALA A 293 -30.24 6.95 16.00
N GLY A 294 -29.22 7.17 16.83
CA GLY A 294 -29.21 8.18 17.87
C GLY A 294 -29.33 9.60 17.30
N VAL A 295 -28.49 9.91 16.31
CA VAL A 295 -28.47 11.21 15.61
C VAL A 295 -29.75 11.44 14.81
N ASP A 296 -30.22 10.45 14.06
CA ASP A 296 -31.49 10.51 13.33
C ASP A 296 -32.66 10.80 14.26
N GLY A 297 -32.69 10.13 15.41
CA GLY A 297 -33.66 10.38 16.46
C GLY A 297 -33.64 11.84 16.92
N MET A 298 -32.47 12.46 17.01
CA MET A 298 -32.34 13.89 17.34
C MET A 298 -32.87 14.76 16.20
N PHE A 299 -32.51 14.46 14.95
CA PHE A 299 -32.98 15.21 13.78
C PHE A 299 -34.51 15.27 13.70
N VAL A 300 -35.19 14.14 13.85
CA VAL A 300 -36.67 14.11 13.73
C VAL A 300 -37.39 14.78 14.90
N ARG A 301 -36.78 14.80 16.10
CA ARG A 301 -37.35 15.47 17.29
C ARG A 301 -37.11 16.97 17.27
N GLU A 302 -35.90 17.37 16.94
CA GLU A 302 -35.43 18.76 17.12
C GLU A 302 -35.53 19.59 15.84
N LYS A 303 -35.61 18.93 14.68
CA LYS A 303 -35.81 19.52 13.35
C LYS A 303 -34.86 20.70 13.09
N PRO A 304 -33.53 20.50 13.19
CA PRO A 304 -32.55 21.57 12.96
C PRO A 304 -32.74 22.26 11.62
N ALA A 305 -32.30 23.52 11.53
CA ALA A 305 -32.31 24.25 10.26
C ALA A 305 -31.18 23.80 9.34
N THR A 306 -30.05 23.42 9.92
CA THR A 306 -28.80 23.15 9.20
C THR A 306 -28.09 21.94 9.81
N VAL A 307 -27.55 21.07 8.95
CA VAL A 307 -26.72 19.93 9.34
C VAL A 307 -25.42 19.97 8.55
N PHE A 308 -24.29 19.90 9.27
CA PHE A 308 -22.96 19.75 8.71
C PHE A 308 -22.48 18.31 8.89
N PHE A 309 -22.11 17.63 7.81
CA PHE A 309 -21.49 16.31 7.84
C PHE A 309 -20.03 16.43 7.41
N MET A 310 -19.07 16.43 8.33
CA MET A 310 -17.68 16.77 8.00
C MET A 310 -16.70 15.79 8.63
N GLY A 311 -16.15 14.88 7.84
CA GLY A 311 -15.18 13.90 8.32
C GLY A 311 -15.23 12.57 7.60
N GLN A 312 -14.90 11.50 8.32
CA GLN A 312 -14.91 10.16 7.79
C GLN A 312 -16.27 9.50 8.00
N PHE A 313 -16.93 9.16 6.90
CA PHE A 313 -18.21 8.47 6.90
C PHE A 313 -18.14 7.13 6.17
N PHE A 314 -19.04 6.22 6.53
CA PHE A 314 -19.29 4.95 5.85
C PHE A 314 -20.79 4.77 5.56
N ALA A 315 -21.34 3.58 5.79
CA ALA A 315 -22.71 3.21 5.43
C ALA A 315 -23.78 4.08 6.10
N GLU A 316 -23.47 4.73 7.22
CA GLU A 316 -24.35 5.66 7.92
C GLU A 316 -24.59 6.98 7.17
N SER A 317 -23.73 7.33 6.21
CA SER A 317 -23.81 8.59 5.46
C SER A 317 -25.18 8.84 4.82
N LEU A 318 -25.70 7.87 4.07
CA LEU A 318 -26.97 8.00 3.37
C LEU A 318 -28.15 8.07 4.35
N ILE A 319 -28.09 7.28 5.42
CA ILE A 319 -29.14 7.23 6.45
C ILE A 319 -29.27 8.60 7.11
N LEU A 320 -28.15 9.16 7.57
CA LEU A 320 -28.10 10.48 8.19
C LEU A 320 -28.54 11.59 7.23
N ALA A 321 -28.03 11.56 6.00
CA ALA A 321 -28.32 12.59 5.00
C ALA A 321 -29.78 12.56 4.54
N GLU A 322 -30.37 11.38 4.34
CA GLU A 322 -31.79 11.28 3.95
C GLU A 322 -32.71 11.73 5.10
N THR A 323 -32.36 11.38 6.35
CA THR A 323 -33.12 11.85 7.52
C THR A 323 -33.07 13.37 7.64
N GLY A 324 -31.89 13.99 7.52
CA GLY A 324 -31.77 15.45 7.56
C GLY A 324 -32.46 16.15 6.39
N ASN A 325 -32.45 15.55 5.19
CA ASN A 325 -33.21 16.03 4.03
C ASN A 325 -34.74 15.96 4.29
N SER A 326 -35.21 14.86 4.88
CA SER A 326 -36.65 14.63 5.15
C SER A 326 -37.28 15.68 6.09
N ILE A 327 -36.47 16.29 6.96
CA ILE A 327 -36.90 17.37 7.87
C ILE A 327 -36.71 18.77 7.28
N GLY A 328 -36.19 18.89 6.05
CA GLY A 328 -35.96 20.15 5.34
C GLY A 328 -34.77 20.98 5.89
N ALA A 329 -33.80 20.31 6.52
CA ALA A 329 -32.56 20.97 6.93
C ALA A 329 -31.67 21.22 5.70
N ILE A 330 -30.98 22.36 5.66
CA ILE A 330 -29.89 22.53 4.68
C ILE A 330 -28.73 21.65 5.12
N GLN A 331 -28.17 20.89 4.19
CA GLN A 331 -27.11 19.93 4.47
C GLN A 331 -25.85 20.27 3.69
N ILE A 332 -24.74 20.44 4.42
CA ILE A 332 -23.42 20.66 3.86
C ILE A 332 -22.53 19.49 4.30
N ALA A 333 -22.17 18.65 3.35
CA ALA A 333 -21.36 17.46 3.59
C ALA A 333 -19.93 17.64 3.10
N GLY A 334 -19.00 16.86 3.65
CA GLY A 334 -17.60 16.81 3.25
C GLY A 334 -16.94 15.53 3.73
N THR A 335 -16.46 14.72 2.78
CA THR A 335 -15.73 13.48 3.05
C THR A 335 -14.71 13.20 1.97
N ALA A 336 -13.64 12.48 2.32
CA ALA A 336 -12.71 11.93 1.35
C ALA A 336 -12.89 10.42 1.14
N MET A 337 -14.02 9.84 1.61
CA MET A 337 -14.36 8.45 1.36
C MET A 337 -15.01 8.26 -0.02
N PRO A 338 -14.35 7.61 -1.00
CA PRO A 338 -14.86 7.55 -2.38
C PRO A 338 -16.21 6.85 -2.49
N SER A 339 -16.45 5.84 -1.65
CA SER A 339 -17.69 5.05 -1.67
C SER A 339 -18.91 5.79 -1.12
N GLN A 340 -18.73 6.87 -0.35
CA GLN A 340 -19.84 7.63 0.27
C GLN A 340 -20.16 8.94 -0.45
N LEU A 341 -19.23 9.45 -1.27
CA LEU A 341 -19.44 10.66 -2.04
C LEU A 341 -20.73 10.64 -2.88
N PRO A 342 -21.12 9.55 -3.57
CA PRO A 342 -22.37 9.53 -4.32
C PRO A 342 -23.61 9.76 -3.46
N PHE A 343 -23.61 9.28 -2.22
CA PHE A 343 -24.74 9.44 -1.30
C PHE A 343 -24.88 10.89 -0.85
N PHE A 344 -23.79 11.53 -0.44
CA PHE A 344 -23.84 12.95 -0.07
C PHE A 344 -24.15 13.86 -1.25
N VAL A 345 -23.61 13.58 -2.43
CA VAL A 345 -23.95 14.34 -3.66
C VAL A 345 -25.44 14.23 -3.99
N ALA A 346 -26.06 13.07 -3.73
CA ALA A 346 -27.47 12.86 -4.01
C ALA A 346 -28.41 13.43 -2.93
N ALA A 347 -28.00 13.42 -1.65
CA ALA A 347 -28.87 13.72 -0.51
C ALA A 347 -28.60 15.07 0.17
N CYS A 348 -27.47 15.75 -0.12
CA CYS A 348 -27.11 17.03 0.49
C CYS A 348 -27.12 18.18 -0.52
N ASP A 349 -27.39 19.40 -0.06
CA ASP A 349 -27.40 20.60 -0.91
C ASP A 349 -26.00 20.93 -1.45
N TYR A 350 -24.97 20.72 -0.61
CA TYR A 350 -23.58 20.93 -0.97
C TYR A 350 -22.71 19.79 -0.46
N THR A 351 -21.76 19.35 -1.27
CA THR A 351 -20.80 18.29 -0.90
C THR A 351 -19.38 18.71 -1.26
N LEU A 352 -18.49 18.71 -0.27
CA LEU A 352 -17.04 18.82 -0.45
C LEU A 352 -16.48 17.47 -0.87
N ILE A 353 -15.85 17.42 -2.04
CA ILE A 353 -15.38 16.17 -2.64
C ILE A 353 -13.88 15.99 -2.36
N GLY A 354 -13.53 14.95 -1.60
CA GLY A 354 -12.14 14.50 -1.49
C GLY A 354 -11.21 15.57 -0.93
N GLU A 355 -10.34 16.10 -1.79
CA GLU A 355 -9.37 17.12 -1.43
C GLU A 355 -9.98 18.45 -0.97
N GLU A 356 -11.22 18.73 -1.34
CA GLU A 356 -11.93 19.93 -0.89
C GLU A 356 -12.11 19.96 0.63
N LEU A 357 -12.28 18.80 1.28
CA LEU A 357 -12.36 18.70 2.74
C LEU A 357 -11.04 19.16 3.39
N PHE A 358 -9.90 18.76 2.83
CA PHE A 358 -8.58 19.15 3.36
C PHE A 358 -8.21 20.59 3.03
N ALA A 359 -8.74 21.12 1.91
CA ALA A 359 -8.57 22.52 1.52
C ALA A 359 -9.45 23.48 2.33
N ALA A 360 -10.52 22.99 2.98
CA ALA A 360 -11.51 23.81 3.65
C ALA A 360 -10.92 24.70 4.75
N SER A 361 -9.98 24.18 5.56
CA SER A 361 -9.32 24.95 6.62
C SER A 361 -8.51 26.12 6.04
N ALA A 362 -7.80 25.91 4.93
CA ALA A 362 -7.07 26.95 4.22
C ALA A 362 -8.03 28.02 3.69
N TYR A 363 -9.14 27.61 3.09
CA TYR A 363 -10.14 28.49 2.50
C TYR A 363 -10.85 29.35 3.54
N LEU A 364 -11.26 28.74 4.67
CA LEU A 364 -12.01 29.40 5.74
C LEU A 364 -11.12 30.34 6.58
N SER A 365 -9.91 29.90 6.95
CA SER A 365 -8.97 30.72 7.76
C SER A 365 -8.32 31.86 6.97
N LYS A 366 -8.24 31.73 5.64
CA LYS A 366 -7.51 32.63 4.74
C LYS A 366 -6.05 32.85 5.14
N GLU A 367 -5.43 31.90 5.83
CA GLU A 367 -4.05 32.01 6.27
C GLU A 367 -3.09 31.90 5.07
N PRO A 368 -2.19 32.88 4.83
CA PRO A 368 -1.33 32.89 3.64
C PRO A 368 -0.49 31.62 3.45
N LYS A 369 -0.03 30.99 4.55
CA LYS A 369 0.75 29.75 4.48
C LYS A 369 -0.08 28.59 3.94
N LEU A 370 -1.31 28.42 4.42
CA LEU A 370 -2.22 27.35 3.98
C LEU A 370 -2.68 27.58 2.53
N LEU A 371 -3.05 28.82 2.20
CA LEU A 371 -3.44 29.22 0.84
C LEU A 371 -2.31 28.99 -0.18
N GLY A 372 -1.07 29.36 0.18
CA GLY A 372 0.10 29.16 -0.67
C GLY A 372 0.43 27.68 -0.88
N SER A 373 0.31 26.87 0.17
CA SER A 373 0.50 25.41 0.07
C SER A 373 -0.54 24.78 -0.86
N LEU A 374 -1.81 25.11 -0.67
CA LEU A 374 -2.91 24.65 -1.52
C LEU A 374 -2.67 25.00 -2.99
N LYS A 375 -2.32 26.27 -3.27
CA LYS A 375 -2.05 26.71 -4.64
C LYS A 375 -0.86 25.99 -5.27
N GLY A 376 0.22 25.77 -4.51
CA GLY A 376 1.39 25.05 -4.98
C GLY A 376 1.09 23.59 -5.33
N GLN A 377 0.27 22.93 -4.51
CA GLN A 377 -0.20 21.57 -4.78
C GLN A 377 -1.08 21.51 -6.04
N ASP A 378 -2.05 22.42 -6.17
CA ASP A 378 -2.94 22.48 -7.34
C ASP A 378 -2.17 22.68 -8.65
N ILE A 379 -1.20 23.61 -8.65
CA ILE A 379 -0.36 23.86 -9.82
C ILE A 379 0.55 22.66 -10.10
N GLY A 380 1.14 22.06 -9.07
CA GLY A 380 1.93 20.83 -9.23
C GLY A 380 1.12 19.71 -9.87
N LYS A 381 -0.12 19.48 -9.41
CA LYS A 381 -1.04 18.51 -10.00
C LYS A 381 -1.41 18.86 -11.43
N ALA A 382 -1.68 20.13 -11.74
CA ALA A 382 -1.99 20.58 -13.10
C ALA A 382 -0.82 20.34 -14.06
N VAL A 383 0.42 20.58 -13.62
CA VAL A 383 1.64 20.30 -14.40
C VAL A 383 1.78 18.80 -14.65
N VAL A 384 1.61 17.97 -13.62
CA VAL A 384 1.65 16.49 -13.75
C VAL A 384 0.56 16.01 -14.70
N LEU A 385 -0.67 16.52 -14.58
CA LEU A 385 -1.78 16.17 -15.46
C LEU A 385 -1.51 16.56 -16.92
N GLY A 386 -0.94 17.75 -17.16
CA GLY A 386 -0.50 18.16 -18.50
C GLY A 386 0.60 17.27 -19.06
N ALA A 387 1.58 16.90 -18.24
CA ALA A 387 2.65 15.98 -18.62
C ALA A 387 2.12 14.57 -18.93
N LEU A 388 1.13 14.08 -18.18
CA LEU A 388 0.46 12.80 -18.43
C LEU A 388 -0.27 12.82 -19.77
N VAL A 389 -1.08 13.84 -20.03
CA VAL A 389 -1.80 13.98 -21.31
C VAL A 389 -0.82 14.05 -22.49
N LEU A 390 0.24 14.85 -22.36
CA LEU A 390 1.27 14.94 -23.39
C LEU A 390 1.99 13.60 -23.58
N GLY A 391 2.32 12.90 -22.49
CA GLY A 391 2.99 11.61 -22.54
C GLY A 391 2.15 10.54 -23.23
N VAL A 392 0.85 10.47 -22.91
CA VAL A 392 -0.09 9.57 -23.59
C VAL A 392 -0.14 9.85 -25.10
N LEU A 393 -0.18 11.13 -25.50
CA LEU A 393 -0.21 11.50 -26.92
C LEU A 393 1.10 11.14 -27.65
N LEU A 394 2.26 11.40 -27.05
CA LEU A 394 3.56 11.11 -27.65
C LEU A 394 3.80 9.60 -27.79
N GLU A 395 3.40 8.81 -26.79
CA GLU A 395 3.48 7.35 -26.82
C GLU A 395 2.55 6.79 -27.90
N THR A 396 1.32 7.30 -27.99
CA THR A 396 0.35 6.90 -29.03
C THR A 396 0.87 7.17 -30.45
N LEU A 397 1.66 8.22 -30.63
CA LEU A 397 2.25 8.59 -31.93
C LEU A 397 3.60 7.90 -32.22
N GLY A 398 4.11 7.07 -31.29
CA GLY A 398 5.39 6.37 -31.43
C GLY A 398 6.62 7.29 -31.50
N VAL A 399 6.47 8.56 -31.09
CA VAL A 399 7.54 9.58 -31.18
C VAL A 399 8.54 9.43 -30.03
N TRP A 400 8.13 8.81 -28.92
CA TRP A 400 8.99 8.57 -27.78
C TRP A 400 8.45 7.41 -26.93
N GLN A 401 9.34 6.51 -26.47
CA GLN A 401 9.03 5.47 -25.48
C GLN A 401 9.11 6.09 -24.08
N LEU A 402 8.16 6.98 -23.77
CA LEU A 402 8.08 7.68 -22.49
C LEU A 402 7.73 6.69 -21.36
N SER A 403 7.12 5.57 -21.69
CA SER A 403 6.89 4.43 -20.77
C SER A 403 8.16 3.98 -20.03
N ASN A 404 9.32 4.01 -20.68
CA ASN A 404 10.59 3.57 -20.09
C ASN A 404 11.06 4.50 -18.96
N LEU A 405 10.55 5.74 -18.88
CA LEU A 405 10.80 6.63 -17.76
C LEU A 405 10.02 6.22 -16.50
N PHE A 406 8.95 5.44 -16.66
CA PHE A 406 8.06 4.99 -15.59
C PHE A 406 8.16 3.50 -15.30
N SER A 407 8.95 2.73 -16.06
CA SER A 407 9.28 1.34 -15.75
C SER A 407 10.22 1.30 -14.54
N VAL A 408 9.62 1.23 -13.35
CA VAL A 408 10.34 1.07 -12.08
C VAL A 408 10.36 -0.41 -11.65
N ILE A 409 9.77 -1.31 -12.45
CA ILE A 409 9.61 -2.73 -12.14
C ILE A 409 9.80 -3.51 -13.45
N ASP A 410 10.83 -4.37 -13.50
CA ASP A 410 10.95 -5.50 -14.41
C ASP A 410 10.87 -6.80 -13.60
#